data_AF-A0A378PUG9-F1
#
_entry.id   AF-A0A378PUG9-F1
#
_cell.length_a   1.000
_cell.length_b   1.000
_cell.length_c   1.000
_cell.angle_alpha   90.00
_cell.angle_beta   90.00
_cell.angle_gamma   90.00
#
_symmetry.space_group_name_H-M   'P 1'
#
loop_
_entity.id
_entity.type
_entity.pdbx_description
1 polymer ?
#
loop_
_entity_poly.entity_id
_entity_poly.type
_entity_poly.pdbx_seq_one_letter_code
_entity_poly.pdbx_strand_id
1 'polypeptide(L)' 'MISKAEQEYRRKIIEYGIASCELEACIISDEYRKLSERYIKGEITLEELGNQVRKNL' A
#
# COMPACT_ATOMS: atom_id res chain seq x y z
N MET A 1 5.68 -11.86 11.50
CA MET A 1 6.21 -10.47 11.57
C MET A 1 7.39 -10.37 10.62
N ILE A 2 7.30 -9.50 9.61
CA ILE A 2 8.35 -9.36 8.58
C ILE A 2 9.52 -8.51 9.09
N SER A 3 10.70 -8.65 8.47
CA SER A 3 11.90 -7.92 8.87
C SER A 3 11.74 -6.41 8.66
N LYS A 4 12.48 -5.59 9.42
CA LYS A 4 12.48 -4.12 9.21
C LYS A 4 12.90 -3.74 7.79
N ALA A 5 13.84 -4.48 7.20
CA ALA A 5 14.27 -4.27 5.82
C ALA A 5 13.13 -4.49 4.82
N GLU A 6 12.32 -5.53 5.03
CA GLU A 6 11.13 -5.79 4.19
C GLU A 6 10.05 -4.72 4.38
N GLN A 7 9.81 -4.25 5.62
CA GLN A 7 8.85 -3.16 5.85
C GLN A 7 9.28 -1.88 5.14
N GLU A 8 10.57 -1.53 5.18
CA GLU A 8 11.11 -0.36 4.50
C GLU A 8 11.03 -0.48 2.97
N TYR A 9 11.34 -1.67 2.44
CA TYR A 9 11.18 -1.96 1.03
C TYR A 9 9.73 -1.78 0.56
N ARG A 10 8.76 -2.34 1.29
CA ARG A 10 7.32 -2.19 1.00
C ARG A 10 6.87 -0.74 1.07
N ARG A 11 7.30 0.01 2.10
CA ARG A 11 6.99 1.43 2.26
C ARG A 11 7.43 2.22 1.03
N LYS A 12 8.68 2.05 0.62
CA LYS A 12 9.25 2.73 -0.54
C LYS A 12 8.46 2.45 -1.83
N ILE A 13 8.04 1.21 -2.07
CA ILE A 13 7.24 0.86 -3.25
C ILE A 13 5.86 1.51 -3.22
N ILE A 14 5.17 1.46 -2.07
CA ILE A 14 3.85 2.07 -1.91
C ILE A 14 3.93 3.60 -2.11
N GLU A 15 4.90 4.25 -1.48
CA GLU A 15 5.09 5.70 -1.59
C GLU A 15 5.40 6.12 -3.03
N TYR A 16 6.23 5.37 -3.76
CA TYR A 16 6.45 5.64 -5.18
C TYR A 16 5.18 5.46 -6.02
N GLY A 17 4.39 4.41 -5.76
CA GLY A 17 3.13 4.20 -6.48
C GLY A 17 2.13 5.33 -6.23
N ILE A 18 2.02 5.79 -4.98
CA ILE A 18 1.19 6.93 -4.59
C ILE A 18 1.67 8.21 -5.30
N ALA A 19 2.95 8.53 -5.19
CA ALA A 19 3.52 9.73 -5.81
C ALA A 19 3.35 9.72 -7.33
N SER A 20 3.52 8.57 -7.98
CA SER A 20 3.27 8.39 -9.42
C SER A 20 1.83 8.73 -9.80
N CYS A 21 0.85 8.37 -8.98
CA CYS A 21 -0.55 8.68 -9.24
C CYS A 21 -0.87 10.16 -8.94
N GLU A 22 -0.31 10.70 -7.86
CA GLU A 22 -0.47 12.12 -7.49
C GLU A 22 0.11 13.06 -8.57
N LEU A 23 1.18 12.66 -9.27
CA LEU A 23 1.71 13.38 -10.44
C LEU A 23 0.69 13.49 -11.59
N GLU A 24 -0.18 12.50 -11.73
CA GLU A 24 -1.29 12.47 -12.70
C GLU A 24 -2.56 13.13 -12.12
N ALA A 25 -2.43 13.92 -11.05
CA ALA A 25 -3.53 14.55 -10.31
C ALA A 25 -4.58 13.55 -9.76
N CYS A 26 -4.22 12.28 -9.58
CA CYS A 26 -5.09 11.31 -8.93
C CYS A 26 -5.15 11.58 -7.42
N ILE A 27 -6.36 11.49 -6.86
CA ILE A 27 -6.56 11.56 -5.41
C ILE A 27 -6.53 10.14 -4.84
N ILE A 28 -5.60 9.88 -3.92
CA ILE A 28 -5.48 8.57 -3.28
C ILE A 28 -6.41 8.50 -2.07
N SER A 29 -7.25 7.46 -2.03
CA SER A 29 -8.21 7.25 -0.94
C SER A 29 -7.52 6.94 0.40
N ASP A 30 -8.11 7.43 1.49
CA ASP A 30 -7.65 7.11 2.84
C ASP A 30 -7.73 5.60 3.14
N GLU A 31 -8.69 4.91 2.52
CA GLU A 31 -8.83 3.47 2.64
C GLU A 31 -7.62 2.74 2.04
N TYR A 32 -7.18 3.13 0.85
CA TYR A 32 -5.97 2.56 0.25
C TYR A 32 -4.73 2.80 1.13
N ARG A 33 -4.60 3.99 1.72
CA ARG A 33 -3.50 4.31 2.65
C ARG A 33 -3.50 3.40 3.88
N LYS A 34 -4.68 3.18 4.50
CA LYS A 34 -4.83 2.27 5.64
C LYS A 34 -4.50 0.82 5.27
N LEU A 35 -4.97 0.34 4.12
CA LEU A 35 -4.67 -1.01 3.64
C LEU A 35 -3.17 -1.19 3.35
N SER A 36 -2.55 -0.20 2.72
CA SER A 36 -1.13 -0.21 2.42
C SER A 36 -0.27 -0.26 3.69
N GLU A 37 -0.65 0.46 4.75
CA GLU A 37 0.06 0.41 6.03
C GLU A 37 0.02 -0.98 6.68
N ARG A 38 -1.12 -1.67 6.60
CA ARG A 38 -1.24 -3.07 7.06
C ARG A 38 -0.33 -4.01 6.25
N TYR A 39 -0.24 -3.80 4.94
CA TYR A 39 0.68 -4.54 4.08
C TYR A 39 2.15 -4.26 4.41
N ILE A 40 2.51 -2.99 4.65
CA ILE A 40 3.85 -2.56 5.04
C ILE A 40 4.28 -3.19 6.36
N LYS A 41 3.38 -3.27 7.35
CA LYS A 41 3.63 -3.93 8.65
C LYS A 41 3.67 -5.47 8.54
N GLY A 42 3.26 -6.02 7.40
CA GLY A 42 3.15 -7.46 7.17
C GLY A 42 1.98 -8.09 7.92
N GLU A 43 0.94 -7.32 8.22
CA GLU A 43 -0.32 -7.81 8.77
C GLU A 43 -1.20 -8.48 7.71
N ILE A 44 -1.01 -8.08 6.44
CA ILE A 44 -1.64 -8.69 5.26
C ILE A 44 -0.59 -8.94 4.17
N THR A 45 -0.89 -9.88 3.29
CA THR A 45 -0.14 -10.18 2.07
C THR A 45 -0.47 -9.18 0.95
N LEU A 46 0.35 -9.15 -0.10
CA LEU A 46 0.07 -8.35 -1.29
C LEU A 46 -1.21 -8.81 -2.01
N GLU A 47 -1.48 -10.13 -2.00
CA GLU A 47 -2.70 -10.69 -2.56
C GLU A 47 -3.95 -10.21 -1.81
N GLU A 48 -3.92 -10.22 -0.47
CA GLU A 48 -5.00 -9.72 0.36
C GLU A 48 -5.23 -8.22 0.19
N LEU A 49 -4.15 -7.43 0.07
CA LEU A 49 -4.25 -6.01 -0.28
C LEU A 49 -4.99 -5.83 -1.60
N GLY A 50 -4.55 -6.52 -2.67
CA GLY A 50 -5.19 -6.43 -3.98
C GLY A 50 -6.66 -6.87 -3.97
N ASN A 51 -6.98 -7.91 -3.20
CA ASN A 51 -8.35 -8.38 -3.02
C ASN A 51 -9.24 -7.37 -2.27
N GLN A 52 -8.72 -6.68 -1.25
CA GLN A 52 -9.47 -5.67 -0.50
C GLN A 52 -9.68 -4.41 -1.33
N VAL A 53 -8.66 -3.96 -2.08
CA VAL A 53 -8.79 -2.84 -3.01
C VAL A 53 -9.89 -3.12 -4.03
N ARG A 54 -9.85 -4.25 -4.76
CA ARG A 54 -10.88 -4.58 -5.78
C ARG A 54 -12.31 -4.71 -5.24
N LYS A 55 -12.49 -4.99 -3.95
CA LYS A 55 -13.81 -5.13 -3.35
C LYS A 55 -14.40 -3.80 -2.91
N ASN A 56 -13.55 -2.84 -2.53
CA ASN A 56 -13.97 -1.64 -1.80
C ASN A 56 -13.72 -0.33 -2.57
N LEU A 57 -12.84 -0.34 -3.57
CA LEU A 57 -12.40 0.81 -4.37
C LEU A 57 -12.56 0.51 -5.86
#